data_AF-A0A537VRS8-F1
#
_entry.id   AF-A0A537VRS8-F1
#
_cell.length_a   1.000
_cell.length_b   1.000
_cell.length_c   1.000
_cell.angle_alpha   90.00
_cell.angle_beta   90.00
_cell.angle_gamma   90.00
#
_symmetry.space_group_name_H-M   'P 1'
#
loop_
_entity.id
_entity.type
_entity.pdbx_description
1 polymer ?
#
loop_
_entity_poly.entity_id
_entity_poly.type
_entity_poly.pdbx_seq_one_letter_code
_entity_poly.pdbx_strand_id
1 'polypeptide(L)'
;HRVAPALAEHFSLIIPDLPGYGWSDAPRSDAAHAPYTKRAMAAAMIEVMEALGHVRFRLAGHDRGGRVAYRLALDHPGRLERLAVLDIVPTWTMWHRMDARLAN
;
A
#
# COMPACT_ATOMS: atom_id res chain seq x y z
N HIS A 1 11.36 8.37 -8.58
CA HIS A 1 12.56 7.50 -8.52
C HIS A 1 13.76 8.11 -7.79
N ARG A 2 13.72 9.37 -7.30
CA ARG A 2 14.93 10.01 -6.70
C ARG A 2 15.50 9.32 -5.46
N VAL A 3 14.68 8.61 -4.68
CA VAL A 3 15.11 7.93 -3.44
C VAL A 3 15.51 6.46 -3.64
N ALA A 4 15.13 5.84 -4.76
CA ALA A 4 15.33 4.40 -4.96
C ALA A 4 16.83 4.02 -5.07
N PRO A 5 17.69 4.76 -5.79
CA PRO A 5 19.12 4.43 -5.84
C PRO A 5 19.77 4.38 -4.46
N ALA A 6 19.55 5.38 -3.61
CA ALA A 6 20.11 5.42 -2.26
C ALA A 6 19.56 4.29 -1.37
N LEU A 7 18.29 3.93 -1.51
CA LEU A 7 17.72 2.80 -0.77
C LEU A 7 18.25 1.45 -1.26
N ALA A 8 18.57 1.32 -2.55
CA ALA A 8 19.09 0.09 -3.15
C ALA A 8 20.50 -0.26 -2.65
N GLU A 9 21.26 0.71 -2.13
CA GLU A 9 22.54 0.47 -1.46
C GLU A 9 22.40 -0.35 -0.16
N HIS A 10 21.20 -0.39 0.42
CA HIS A 10 20.93 -1.04 1.71
C HIS A 10 19.88 -2.15 1.66
N PHE A 11 19.01 -2.14 0.65
CA PHE A 11 17.86 -3.03 0.56
C PHE A 11 17.67 -3.57 -0.86
N SER A 12 17.20 -4.82 -0.98
CA SER A 12 16.57 -5.28 -2.22
C SER A 12 15.21 -4.60 -2.36
N LEU A 13 15.02 -3.83 -3.44
CA LEU A 13 13.81 -3.05 -3.65
C LEU A 13 12.83 -3.76 -4.58
N ILE A 14 11.60 -3.88 -4.12
CA ILE A 14 10.45 -4.31 -4.92
C ILE A 14 9.50 -3.11 -4.98
N ILE A 15 9.33 -2.55 -6.19
CA ILE A 15 8.57 -1.32 -6.43
C ILE A 15 7.43 -1.64 -7.39
N PRO A 16 6.36 -2.30 -6.91
CA PRO A 16 5.27 -2.73 -7.78
C PRO A 16 4.34 -1.56 -8.10
N ASP A 17 3.76 -1.60 -9.30
CA ASP A 17 2.54 -0.84 -9.56
C ASP A 17 1.37 -1.52 -8.80
N LEU A 18 0.44 -0.72 -8.27
CA LEU A 18 -0.75 -1.27 -7.61
C LEU A 18 -1.73 -1.87 -8.66
N PRO A 19 -2.61 -2.81 -8.28
CA PRO A 19 -3.66 -3.28 -9.17
C PRO A 19 -4.47 -2.13 -9.79
N GLY A 20 -4.53 -2.08 -11.13
CA GLY A 20 -5.11 -1.01 -11.94
C GLY A 20 -4.30 0.28 -12.06
N TYR A 21 -3.02 0.26 -11.67
CA TYR A 21 -2.08 1.36 -11.86
C TYR A 21 -0.94 0.94 -12.79
N GLY A 22 -0.34 1.92 -13.46
CA GLY A 22 0.88 1.76 -14.25
C GLY A 22 0.76 0.61 -15.27
N TRP A 23 1.62 -0.38 -15.14
CA TRP A 23 1.64 -1.57 -15.99
C TRP A 23 1.11 -2.83 -15.30
N SER A 24 0.56 -2.72 -14.09
CA SER A 24 -0.16 -3.83 -13.48
C SER A 24 -1.54 -3.98 -14.11
N ASP A 25 -2.04 -5.22 -14.16
CA ASP A 25 -3.36 -5.51 -14.68
C ASP A 25 -4.44 -4.66 -13.98
N ALA A 26 -5.46 -4.29 -14.76
CA ALA A 26 -6.62 -3.53 -14.30
C ALA A 26 -7.86 -4.44 -14.25
N PRO A 27 -8.04 -5.24 -13.18
CA PRO A 27 -9.16 -6.17 -13.08
C PRO A 27 -10.49 -5.43 -13.16
N ARG A 28 -11.49 -6.02 -13.83
CA ARG A 28 -12.82 -5.40 -13.91
C ARG A 28 -13.39 -5.23 -12.49
N SER A 29 -13.84 -4.01 -12.19
CA SER A 29 -14.49 -3.71 -10.91
C SER A 29 -15.89 -4.31 -10.84
N ASP A 30 -16.37 -4.56 -9.62
CA ASP A 30 -17.75 -4.95 -9.33
C ASP A 30 -18.51 -3.80 -8.64
N ALA A 31 -19.78 -4.03 -8.30
CA ALA A 31 -20.63 -3.05 -7.63
C ALA A 31 -20.14 -2.66 -6.23
N ALA A 32 -19.34 -3.52 -5.57
CA ALA A 32 -18.72 -3.25 -4.27
C ALA A 32 -17.30 -2.69 -4.40
N HIS A 33 -16.80 -2.54 -5.62
CA HIS A 33 -15.43 -2.18 -5.96
C HIS A 33 -14.38 -3.11 -5.33
N ALA A 34 -14.72 -4.39 -5.14
CA ALA A 34 -13.93 -5.33 -4.35
C ALA A 34 -12.45 -5.42 -4.76
N PRO A 35 -12.09 -5.52 -6.06
CA PRO A 35 -10.69 -5.63 -6.48
C PRO A 35 -9.84 -4.41 -6.12
N TYR A 36 -10.46 -3.25 -5.94
CA TYR A 36 -9.78 -1.97 -5.66
C TYR A 36 -9.88 -1.54 -4.19
N THR A 37 -10.45 -2.39 -3.34
CA THR A 37 -10.38 -2.20 -1.90
C THR A 37 -8.93 -2.28 -1.42
N LYS A 38 -8.61 -1.55 -0.35
CA LYS A 38 -7.25 -1.56 0.20
C LYS A 38 -6.87 -2.94 0.75
N ARG A 39 -7.85 -3.74 1.14
CA ARG A 39 -7.68 -5.13 1.57
C ARG A 39 -7.30 -6.03 0.40
N ALA A 40 -8.05 -5.98 -0.71
CA ALA A 40 -7.71 -6.77 -1.90
C ALA A 40 -6.34 -6.39 -2.46
N MET A 41 -6.04 -5.09 -2.56
CA MET A 41 -4.71 -4.63 -2.97
C MET A 41 -3.60 -5.10 -2.02
N ALA A 42 -3.83 -5.11 -0.71
CA ALA A 42 -2.87 -5.62 0.26
C ALA A 42 -2.61 -7.12 0.08
N ALA A 43 -3.66 -7.91 -0.16
CA ALA A 43 -3.54 -9.33 -0.46
C ALA A 43 -2.71 -9.57 -1.73
N ALA A 44 -2.99 -8.82 -2.80
CA ALA A 44 -2.20 -8.90 -4.04
C ALA A 44 -0.71 -8.55 -3.81
N MET A 45 -0.40 -7.55 -2.98
CA MET A 45 0.99 -7.23 -2.64
C MET A 45 1.66 -8.33 -1.81
N ILE A 46 0.91 -9.01 -0.94
CA ILE A 46 1.42 -10.19 -0.23
C ILE A 46 1.75 -11.31 -1.24
N GLU A 47 0.84 -11.61 -2.17
CA GLU A 47 1.06 -12.65 -3.19
C GLU A 47 2.30 -12.36 -4.04
N VAL A 48 2.50 -11.09 -4.45
CA VAL A 48 3.73 -10.66 -5.14
C VAL A 48 4.97 -10.95 -4.30
N MET A 49 4.96 -10.56 -3.03
CA MET A 49 6.11 -10.78 -2.13
C MET A 49 6.38 -12.26 -1.90
N GLU A 50 5.34 -13.09 -1.75
CA GLU A 50 5.49 -14.54 -1.62
C GLU A 50 6.04 -15.20 -2.89
N ALA A 51 5.55 -14.80 -4.07
CA ALA A 51 6.06 -15.29 -5.35
C ALA A 51 7.56 -14.97 -5.54
N LEU A 52 8.03 -13.88 -4.93
CA LEU A 52 9.44 -13.48 -4.90
C LEU A 52 10.23 -14.07 -3.72
N GLY A 53 9.61 -14.90 -2.86
CA GLY A 53 10.26 -15.58 -1.75
C GLY A 53 10.35 -14.78 -0.44
N HIS A 54 9.61 -13.68 -0.31
CA HIS A 54 9.66 -12.77 0.84
C HIS A 54 8.40 -12.87 1.71
N VAL A 55 8.43 -13.75 2.71
CA VAL A 55 7.28 -13.96 3.63
C VAL A 55 7.18 -12.92 4.76
N ARG A 56 8.28 -12.23 5.06
CA ARG A 56 8.37 -11.13 6.03
C ARG A 56 9.29 -10.03 5.49
N PHE A 57 8.84 -8.77 5.51
CA PHE A 57 9.52 -7.68 4.81
C PHE A 57 9.30 -6.31 5.48
N ARG A 58 10.02 -5.29 5.01
CA ARG A 58 9.80 -3.88 5.37
C ARG A 58 8.97 -3.22 4.28
N LEU A 59 8.00 -2.40 4.68
CA LEU A 59 7.06 -1.80 3.73
C LEU A 59 7.01 -0.29 3.89
N ALA A 60 7.10 0.43 2.78
CA ALA A 60 6.85 1.87 2.70
C ALA A 60 5.73 2.13 1.69
N GLY A 61 4.75 2.97 2.05
CA GLY A 61 3.64 3.31 1.18
C GLY A 61 3.30 4.81 1.22
N HIS A 62 3.07 5.39 0.05
CA HIS A 62 2.68 6.80 -0.14
C HIS A 62 1.26 6.92 -0.68
N ASP A 63 0.48 7.91 -0.24
CA ASP A 63 -0.89 8.17 -0.68
C ASP A 63 -1.78 6.90 -0.70
N ARG A 64 -2.27 6.45 -1.87
CA ARG A 64 -3.03 5.20 -2.01
C ARG A 64 -2.24 3.99 -1.53
N GLY A 65 -0.95 3.93 -1.85
CA GLY A 65 -0.02 2.89 -1.39
C GLY A 65 0.15 2.91 0.13
N GLY A 66 0.12 4.09 0.76
CA GLY A 66 0.11 4.21 2.23
C GLY A 66 -1.15 3.59 2.84
N ARG A 67 -2.31 3.75 2.17
CA ARG A 67 -3.58 3.16 2.61
C ARG A 67 -3.62 1.65 2.44
N VAL A 68 -2.98 1.12 1.38
CA VAL A 68 -2.74 -0.31 1.22
C VAL A 68 -1.81 -0.83 2.30
N ALA A 69 -0.72 -0.12 2.57
CA ALA A 69 0.30 -0.53 3.52
C ALA A 69 -0.22 -0.62 4.98
N TYR A 70 -0.96 0.39 5.47
CA TYR A 70 -1.53 0.26 6.81
C TYR A 70 -2.60 -0.83 6.89
N ARG A 71 -3.36 -1.07 5.81
CA ARG A 71 -4.37 -2.14 5.78
C ARG A 71 -3.68 -3.51 5.81
N LEU A 72 -2.58 -3.68 5.07
CA LEU A 72 -1.74 -4.88 5.12
C LEU A 72 -1.23 -5.12 6.55
N ALA A 73 -0.74 -4.09 7.22
CA ALA A 73 -0.26 -4.20 8.60
C ALA A 73 -1.36 -4.59 9.60
N LEU A 74 -2.58 -4.08 9.42
CA LEU A 74 -3.72 -4.40 10.27
C LEU A 74 -4.22 -5.84 10.05
N ASP A 75 -4.30 -6.28 8.79
CA ASP A 75 -4.85 -7.59 8.45
C ASP A 75 -3.79 -8.71 8.58
N HIS A 76 -2.50 -8.39 8.38
CA HIS A 76 -1.39 -9.34 8.37
C HIS A 76 -0.14 -8.82 9.10
N PRO A 77 -0.22 -8.49 10.41
CA PRO A 77 0.90 -7.88 11.14
C PRO A 77 2.19 -8.73 11.13
N GLY A 78 2.06 -10.06 11.06
CA GLY A 78 3.21 -10.98 10.99
C GLY A 78 4.07 -10.85 9.73
N ARG A 79 3.55 -10.23 8.66
CA ARG A 79 4.28 -10.02 7.40
C ARG A 79 5.28 -8.87 7.47
N LEU A 80 5.13 -7.94 8.42
CA LEU A 80 5.92 -6.71 8.44
C LEU A 80 6.96 -6.71 9.56
N GLU A 81 8.19 -6.34 9.22
CA GLU A 81 9.20 -6.00 10.22
C GLU A 81 9.08 -4.54 10.66
N ARG A 82 8.82 -3.65 9.70
CA ARG A 82 8.69 -2.19 9.88
C ARG A 82 7.74 -1.66 8.81
N LEU A 83 7.02 -0.60 9.15
CA LEU A 83 6.09 0.10 8.27
C LEU A 83 6.42 1.60 8.26
N ALA A 84 6.49 2.19 7.06
CA ALA A 84 6.48 3.63 6.86
C ALA A 84 5.24 4.00 6.01
N VAL A 85 4.44 4.96 6.50
CA VAL A 85 3.32 5.54 5.76
C VAL A 85 3.60 7.02 5.53
N LEU A 86 3.56 7.44 4.28
CA LEU A 86 4.02 8.76 3.86
C LEU A 86 2.83 9.63 3.45
N ASP A 87 2.74 10.79 4.09
CA ASP A 87 1.79 11.88 3.79
C ASP A 87 0.31 11.47 3.76
N ILE A 88 -0.09 10.61 4.70
CA ILE A 88 -1.47 10.19 4.86
C ILE A 88 -1.89 10.06 6.33
N VAL A 89 -3.20 10.14 6.55
CA VAL A 89 -3.86 9.63 7.75
C VAL A 89 -4.77 8.45 7.37
N PRO A 90 -5.17 7.59 8.34
CA PRO A 90 -6.12 6.53 8.06
C PRO A 90 -7.38 7.05 7.38
N THR A 91 -7.89 6.29 6.40
CA THR A 91 -9.05 6.71 5.59
C THR A 91 -10.28 7.04 6.43
N TRP A 92 -10.50 6.27 7.50
CA TRP A 92 -11.57 6.53 8.46
C TRP A 92 -11.41 7.91 9.12
N THR A 93 -10.21 8.23 9.60
CA THR A 93 -9.90 9.51 10.26
C THR A 93 -10.14 10.69 9.32
N MET A 94 -9.71 10.56 8.06
CA MET A 94 -9.97 11.57 7.03
C MET A 94 -11.47 11.83 6.92
N TRP A 95 -12.29 10.81 6.68
CA TRP A 95 -13.74 10.99 6.52
C TRP A 95 -14.45 11.51 7.78
N HIS A 96 -14.00 11.09 8.97
CA HIS A 96 -14.66 11.49 10.22
C HIS A 96 -14.29 12.89 10.68
N ARG A 97 -13.13 13.40 10.26
CA ARG A 97 -12.65 14.72 10.64
C ARG A 97 -12.80 15.75 9.55
N MET A 98 -13.05 15.32 8.31
CA MET A 98 -13.22 16.22 7.17
C MET A 98 -14.48 17.05 7.34
N ASP A 99 -14.28 18.31 7.67
CA ASP A 99 -15.29 19.35 7.71
C ASP A 99 -14.78 20.58 6.94
N ALA A 100 -15.67 21.56 6.74
CA ALA A 100 -15.32 22.79 6.02
C ALA A 100 -14.26 23.65 6.73
N ARG A 101 -13.98 23.41 8.02
CA ARG A 101 -13.02 24.20 8.80
C ARG A 101 -11.58 23.80 8.50
N LEU A 102 -11.34 22.59 8.00
CA LEU A 102 -10.03 22.14 7.53
C LEU A 102 -9.59 22.75 6.19
N ALA A 103 -10.47 23.50 5.51
CA ALA A 103 -10.17 24.14 4.23
C ALA A 103 -9.61 25.58 4.36
N ASN A 104 -9.58 26.13 5.59
CA ASN A 104 -9.10 27.47 5.92
C ASN A 104 -7.83 27.40 6.76
#